data_AF-A0A2U7PGP1-F1
#
_entry.id   AF-A0A2U7PGP1-F1
#
_cell.length_a   1.000
_cell.length_b   1.000
_cell.length_c   1.000
_cell.angle_alpha   90.00
_cell.angle_beta   90.00
_cell.angle_gamma   90.00
#
_symmetry.space_group_name_H-M   'P 1'
#
loop_
_entity.id
_entity.type
_entity.pdbx_description
1 polymer ?
#
loop_
_entity_poly.entity_id
_entity_poly.type
_entity_poly.pdbx_seq_one_letter_code
_entity_poly.pdbx_strand_id
1 'polypeptide(L)'
;MKTIFNFLLYLLGFFFILGGFMTLTEGQTVPALFILSFGILLLPKVYQEVKQKFPKIKKLYYITLTIFTFIFGMISLGNKTLEEIENLKQTNSGVILSEINSGKIENNTGKIEETLNALIKRSSELIANGGINSIKAQIEINDKFINENGTLDTKKLNSLNSGLKGLLETLEKEEKEGKPEWLFTAFKDKLTDEVKEVYYVTSKNSVEQKFPYKTTNAQLVVRKSKSNLDVYIKIQSGQILTYNRTATLRFDDKKAFNVGINGSNDSDSTYGFLDSENKIFEELKKSKRLRIQIDLYQNGGVVFDFNTVGFKDALIKNKD
;
A
#
# COMPACT_ATOMS: atom_id res chain seq x y z
N MET A 1 12.15 19.47 -32.06
CA MET A 1 12.32 18.48 -30.96
C MET A 1 13.20 18.98 -29.80
N LYS A 2 14.41 19.52 -30.04
CA LYS A 2 15.33 19.95 -28.97
C LYS A 2 14.74 21.02 -28.02
N THR A 3 13.96 21.97 -28.54
CA THR A 3 13.26 23.02 -27.78
C THR A 3 12.20 22.44 -26.85
N ILE A 4 11.37 21.51 -27.34
CA ILE A 4 10.32 20.84 -26.54
C ILE A 4 10.95 20.02 -25.41
N PHE A 5 12.03 19.29 -25.69
CA PHE A 5 12.74 18.50 -24.69
C PHE A 5 13.34 19.37 -23.58
N ASN A 6 13.95 20.51 -23.94
CA ASN A 6 14.46 21.45 -22.94
C ASN A 6 13.34 22.04 -22.08
N PHE A 7 12.18 22.36 -22.68
CA PHE A 7 11.02 22.84 -21.95
C PHE A 7 10.52 21.82 -20.92
N LEU A 8 10.42 20.54 -21.30
CA LEU A 8 10.05 19.45 -20.39
C LEU A 8 11.04 19.30 -19.21
N LEU A 9 12.34 19.46 -19.47
CA LEU A 9 13.36 19.44 -18.41
C LEU A 9 13.22 20.62 -17.44
N TYR A 10 12.92 21.82 -17.94
CA TYR A 10 12.63 22.97 -17.07
C TYR A 10 11.40 22.72 -16.20
N LEU A 11 10.32 22.20 -16.78
CA LEU A 11 9.09 21.88 -16.05
C LEU A 11 9.36 20.84 -14.95
N LEU A 12 10.11 19.79 -15.30
CA LEU A 12 10.46 18.72 -14.35
C LEU A 12 11.37 19.23 -13.24
N GLY A 13 12.43 19.98 -13.56
CA GLY A 13 13.32 20.57 -12.57
C GLY A 13 12.60 21.52 -11.62
N PHE A 14 11.68 22.34 -12.14
CA PHE A 14 10.86 23.24 -11.32
C PHE A 14 9.93 22.47 -10.37
N PHE A 15 9.32 21.38 -10.84
CA PHE A 15 8.49 20.51 -10.00
C PHE A 15 9.28 19.93 -8.81
N PHE A 16 10.51 19.46 -9.05
CA PHE A 16 11.37 18.98 -7.96
C PHE A 16 11.79 20.10 -7.01
N ILE A 17 12.09 21.31 -7.52
CA ILE A 17 12.42 22.44 -6.65
C ILE A 17 11.26 22.77 -5.71
N LEU A 18 10.02 22.84 -6.24
CA LEU A 18 8.82 23.04 -5.42
C LEU A 18 8.62 21.93 -4.40
N GLY A 19 8.77 20.67 -4.81
CA GLY A 19 8.69 19.52 -3.91
C GLY A 19 9.70 19.62 -2.77
N GLY A 20 10.94 20.03 -3.08
CA GLY A 20 11.99 20.24 -2.07
C GLY A 20 11.63 21.33 -1.06
N PHE A 21 11.02 22.44 -1.49
CA PHE A 21 10.52 23.46 -0.56
C PHE A 21 9.39 22.96 0.32
N MET A 22 8.44 22.17 -0.22
CA MET A 22 7.39 21.56 0.61
C MET A 22 7.99 20.62 1.66
N THR A 23 8.92 19.76 1.26
CA THR A 23 9.60 18.84 2.19
C THR A 23 10.42 19.59 3.27
N LEU A 24 10.97 20.76 2.95
CA LEU A 24 11.59 21.65 3.95
C LEU A 24 10.58 22.14 4.99
N THR A 25 9.37 22.52 4.58
CA THR A 25 8.32 22.99 5.51
C THR A 25 7.83 21.91 6.46
N GLU A 26 7.98 20.63 6.09
CA GLU A 26 7.66 19.47 6.92
C GLU A 26 8.80 19.08 7.90
N GLY A 27 9.87 19.89 7.99
CA GLY A 27 11.00 19.63 8.89
C GLY A 27 11.99 18.57 8.38
N GLN A 28 11.82 18.07 7.15
CA GLN A 28 12.68 17.06 6.54
C GLN A 28 13.83 17.69 5.75
N THR A 29 14.77 18.29 6.47
CA THR A 29 15.89 19.06 5.89
C THR A 29 16.76 18.26 4.92
N VAL A 30 17.14 17.04 5.29
CA VAL A 30 18.06 16.21 4.48
C VAL A 30 17.40 15.77 3.16
N PRO A 31 16.21 15.14 3.13
CA PRO A 31 15.53 14.81 1.87
C PRO A 31 15.28 16.03 0.99
N ALA A 32 14.90 17.14 1.59
CA ALA A 32 14.63 18.35 0.84
C ALA A 32 15.87 18.90 0.13
N LEU A 33 17.04 18.90 0.78
CA LEU A 33 18.30 19.33 0.15
C LEU A 33 18.66 18.44 -1.06
N PHE A 34 18.41 17.13 -0.98
CA PHE A 34 18.61 16.22 -2.10
C PHE A 34 17.65 16.50 -3.26
N ILE A 35 16.36 16.70 -2.97
CA ILE A 35 15.33 16.99 -3.96
C ILE A 35 15.61 18.33 -4.66
N LEU A 36 15.98 19.36 -3.89
CA LEU A 36 16.38 20.67 -4.42
C LEU A 36 17.61 20.55 -5.34
N SER A 37 18.64 19.84 -4.89
CA SER A 37 19.86 19.61 -5.67
C SER A 37 19.57 18.87 -6.98
N PHE A 38 18.70 17.88 -6.93
CA PHE A 38 18.23 17.13 -8.09
C PHE A 38 17.45 18.02 -9.08
N GLY A 39 16.52 18.84 -8.58
CA GLY A 39 15.77 19.79 -9.39
C GLY A 39 16.66 20.81 -10.10
N ILE A 40 17.68 21.34 -9.41
CA ILE A 40 18.67 22.27 -9.98
C ILE A 40 19.50 21.56 -11.07
N LEU A 41 19.93 20.33 -10.83
CA LEU A 41 20.66 19.53 -11.83
C LEU A 41 19.81 19.23 -13.08
N LEU A 42 18.48 19.18 -12.99
CA LEU A 42 17.67 18.97 -14.19
C LEU A 42 17.58 20.20 -15.10
N LEU A 43 17.95 21.39 -14.61
CA LEU A 43 17.85 22.62 -15.40
C LEU A 43 18.84 22.61 -16.58
N PRO A 44 18.37 22.80 -17.83
CA PRO A 44 19.24 22.78 -19.01
C PRO A 44 20.43 23.75 -18.95
N LYS A 45 20.26 24.94 -18.35
CA LYS A 45 21.37 25.90 -18.14
C LYS A 45 22.47 25.33 -17.25
N VAL A 46 22.09 24.69 -16.14
CA VAL A 46 23.05 24.07 -15.20
C VAL A 46 23.85 22.98 -15.91
N TYR A 47 23.20 22.16 -16.72
CA TYR A 47 23.90 21.17 -17.53
C TYR A 47 24.92 21.79 -18.51
N GLN A 48 24.58 22.90 -19.17
CA GLN A 48 25.53 23.57 -20.08
C GLN A 48 26.75 24.12 -19.34
N GLU A 49 26.55 24.77 -18.19
CA GLU A 49 27.62 25.29 -17.34
C GLU A 49 28.54 24.17 -16.82
N VAL A 50 27.95 23.06 -16.35
CA VAL A 50 28.71 21.88 -15.91
C VAL A 50 29.51 21.29 -17.07
N LYS A 51 28.90 21.18 -18.25
CA LYS A 51 29.59 20.67 -19.45
C LYS A 51 30.73 21.60 -19.89
N GLN A 52 30.56 22.91 -19.77
CA GLN A 52 31.59 23.89 -20.09
C GLN A 52 32.79 23.77 -19.16
N LYS A 53 32.55 23.64 -17.85
CA LYS A 53 33.63 23.45 -16.85
C LYS A 53 34.27 22.07 -16.91
N PHE A 54 33.52 21.04 -17.31
CA PHE A 54 33.97 19.66 -17.34
C PHE A 54 33.66 18.99 -18.70
N PRO A 55 34.39 19.36 -19.77
CA PRO A 55 34.08 18.92 -21.14
C PRO A 55 34.22 17.40 -21.35
N LYS A 56 34.95 16.71 -20.47
CA LYS A 56 35.12 15.25 -20.50
C LYS A 56 33.92 14.47 -19.94
N ILE A 57 32.98 15.14 -19.27
CA ILE A 57 31.79 14.48 -18.69
C ILE A 57 30.82 14.13 -19.82
N LYS A 58 30.69 12.83 -20.10
CA LYS A 58 29.70 12.32 -21.05
C LYS A 58 28.30 12.56 -20.48
N LYS A 59 27.32 12.82 -21.37
CA LYS A 59 25.90 12.99 -21.00
C LYS A 59 25.36 11.85 -20.12
N LEU A 60 25.83 10.63 -20.36
CA LEU A 60 25.48 9.45 -19.58
C LEU A 60 25.91 9.57 -18.10
N TYR A 61 27.09 10.14 -17.83
CA TYR A 61 27.62 10.28 -16.47
C TYR A 61 26.80 11.28 -15.64
N TYR A 62 26.35 12.36 -16.29
CA TYR A 62 25.43 13.32 -15.68
C TYR A 62 24.13 12.65 -15.26
N ILE A 63 23.50 11.91 -16.17
CA ILE A 63 22.25 11.19 -15.91
C ILE A 63 22.43 10.18 -14.76
N THR A 64 23.53 9.42 -14.73
CA THR A 64 23.80 8.49 -13.62
C THR A 64 24.00 9.20 -12.29
N LEU A 65 24.69 10.35 -12.27
CA LEU A 65 24.87 11.15 -11.05
C LEU A 65 23.52 11.67 -10.53
N THR A 66 22.65 12.13 -11.43
CA THR A 66 21.29 12.60 -11.11
C THR A 66 20.43 11.46 -10.56
N ILE A 67 20.46 10.27 -11.17
CA ILE A 67 19.72 9.09 -10.67
C ILE A 67 20.25 8.67 -9.29
N PHE A 68 21.58 8.70 -9.09
CA PHE A 68 22.20 8.33 -7.82
C PHE A 68 21.78 9.26 -6.68
N THR A 69 21.78 10.58 -6.89
CA THR A 69 21.32 11.54 -5.86
C THR A 69 19.84 11.37 -5.52
N PHE A 70 19.01 11.01 -6.51
CA PHE A 70 17.59 10.69 -6.29
C PHE A 70 17.40 9.41 -5.46
N ILE A 71 18.07 8.32 -5.82
CA ILE A 71 17.98 7.05 -5.08
C ILE A 71 18.47 7.22 -3.64
N PHE A 72 19.58 7.95 -3.45
CA PHE A 72 20.11 8.23 -2.12
C PHE A 72 19.14 9.06 -1.26
N GLY A 73 18.47 10.06 -1.86
CA GLY A 73 17.39 10.80 -1.21
C GLY A 73 16.23 9.90 -0.78
N MET A 74 15.81 8.97 -1.64
CA MET A 74 14.74 8.00 -1.34
C MET A 74 15.13 6.99 -0.24
N ILE A 75 16.39 6.56 -0.20
CA ILE A 75 16.89 5.68 0.88
C ILE A 75 16.92 6.45 2.21
N SER A 76 17.34 7.72 2.19
CA SER A 76 17.32 8.58 3.38
C SER A 76 15.89 8.81 3.93
N LEU A 77 14.88 8.82 3.07
CA LEU A 77 13.46 8.87 3.46
C LEU A 77 13.00 7.57 4.14
N GLY A 78 13.45 6.42 3.67
CA GLY A 78 13.07 5.10 4.19
C GLY A 78 13.71 4.74 5.53
N ASN A 79 14.96 5.15 5.78
CA ASN A 79 15.66 4.78 7.02
C ASN A 79 15.16 5.54 8.24
N LYS A 80 14.69 6.79 8.07
CA LYS A 80 14.23 7.61 9.20
C LYS A 80 13.00 7.02 9.88
N THR A 81 12.10 6.41 9.12
CA THR A 81 10.90 5.74 9.66
C THR A 81 11.24 4.44 10.38
N LEU A 82 12.22 3.67 9.89
CA LEU A 82 12.66 2.44 10.55
C LEU A 82 13.46 2.71 11.82
N GLU A 83 14.39 3.66 11.79
CA GLU A 83 15.20 4.05 12.94
C GLU A 83 14.36 4.78 14.01
N GLU A 84 13.36 5.58 13.64
CA GLU A 84 12.37 6.12 14.59
C GLU A 84 11.51 4.99 15.19
N ILE A 85 11.07 4.01 14.41
CA ILE A 85 10.31 2.85 14.92
C ILE A 85 11.17 1.96 15.85
N GLU A 86 12.44 1.79 15.54
CA GLU A 86 13.37 0.95 16.31
C GLU A 86 13.83 1.67 17.59
N ASN A 87 14.14 2.97 17.52
CA ASN A 87 14.37 3.82 18.69
C ASN A 87 13.11 4.00 19.56
N LEU A 88 11.91 4.02 18.98
CA LEU A 88 10.64 4.01 19.73
C LEU A 88 10.39 2.68 20.47
N LYS A 89 10.87 1.56 19.92
CA LYS A 89 10.84 0.25 20.59
C LYS A 89 11.89 0.14 21.70
N GLN A 90 13.10 0.65 21.48
CA GLN A 90 14.21 0.51 22.43
C GLN A 90 14.21 1.55 23.55
N THR A 91 13.80 2.79 23.30
CA THR A 91 14.15 3.89 24.22
C THR A 91 13.10 4.16 25.29
N ASN A 92 11.79 3.98 25.06
CA ASN A 92 10.78 4.53 26.00
C ASN A 92 9.60 3.64 26.40
N SER A 93 9.40 2.46 25.81
CA SER A 93 8.42 1.50 26.35
C SER A 93 9.04 0.60 27.42
N GLY A 94 10.31 0.20 27.26
CA GLY A 94 11.01 -0.63 28.24
C GLY A 94 11.31 0.10 29.55
N VAL A 95 11.74 1.38 29.48
CA VAL A 95 12.13 2.16 30.66
C VAL A 95 10.91 2.45 31.56
N ILE A 96 9.82 2.95 30.98
CA ILE A 96 8.60 3.29 31.74
C ILE A 96 7.94 2.02 32.32
N LEU A 97 7.84 0.93 31.55
CA LEU A 97 7.32 -0.35 32.08
C LEU A 97 8.25 -1.00 33.12
N SER A 98 9.57 -0.84 32.99
CA SER A 98 10.52 -1.35 33.98
C SER A 98 10.48 -0.56 35.28
N GLU A 99 10.30 0.76 35.23
CA GLU A 99 10.13 1.59 36.43
C GLU A 99 8.79 1.30 37.13
N ILE A 100 7.70 1.15 36.39
CA ILE A 100 6.37 0.77 36.91
C ILE A 100 6.40 -0.64 37.52
N ASN A 101 6.92 -1.64 36.80
CA ASN A 101 6.97 -3.03 37.29
C ASN A 101 7.98 -3.21 38.44
N SER A 102 8.95 -2.30 38.62
CA SER A 102 9.91 -2.35 39.72
C SER A 102 9.38 -1.79 41.06
N GLY A 103 8.15 -1.26 41.09
CA GLY A 103 7.56 -0.69 42.31
C GLY A 103 8.30 0.56 42.84
N LYS A 104 9.18 1.16 42.04
CA LYS A 104 10.01 2.33 42.41
C LYS A 104 9.30 3.67 42.34
N ILE A 105 8.01 3.70 41.99
CA ILE A 105 7.20 4.91 42.08
C ILE A 105 6.66 4.98 43.51
N GLU A 106 7.53 5.36 44.45
CA GLU A 106 7.06 5.91 45.73
C GLU A 106 6.23 7.17 45.44
N ASN A 107 5.22 7.42 46.28
CA ASN A 107 4.19 8.47 46.24
C ASN A 107 4.71 9.90 46.04
N ASN A 108 5.36 10.17 44.92
CA ASN A 108 5.82 11.49 44.52
C ASN A 108 4.90 11.97 43.40
N THR A 109 3.82 12.64 43.82
CA THR A 109 2.75 13.18 42.96
C THR A 109 3.28 13.93 41.75
N GLY A 110 4.44 14.60 41.85
CA GLY A 110 5.09 15.27 40.73
C GLY A 110 5.57 14.34 39.60
N LYS A 111 6.13 13.17 39.92
CA LYS A 111 6.61 12.20 38.91
C LYS A 111 5.43 11.51 38.19
N ILE A 112 4.32 11.34 38.91
CA ILE A 112 3.08 10.78 38.33
C ILE A 112 2.44 11.79 37.37
N GLU A 113 2.41 13.08 37.71
CA GLU A 113 1.88 14.13 36.84
C GLU A 113 2.71 14.33 35.57
N GLU A 114 4.05 14.24 35.66
CA GLU A 114 4.94 14.26 34.50
C GLU A 114 4.69 13.06 33.56
N THR A 115 4.51 11.87 34.14
CA THR A 115 4.18 10.64 33.39
C THR A 115 2.82 10.76 32.71
N LEU A 116 1.82 11.33 33.40
CA LEU A 116 0.48 11.59 32.87
C LEU A 116 0.51 12.55 31.68
N ASN A 117 1.26 13.65 31.79
CA ASN A 117 1.40 14.64 30.72
C ASN A 117 2.14 14.07 29.50
N ALA A 118 3.15 13.20 29.71
CA ALA A 118 3.82 12.50 28.63
C ALA A 118 2.88 11.52 27.90
N LEU A 119 2.05 10.77 28.62
CA LEU A 119 1.02 9.88 28.05
C LEU A 119 -0.03 10.65 27.26
N ILE A 120 -0.47 11.80 27.77
CA ILE A 120 -1.42 12.68 27.09
C ILE A 120 -0.82 13.21 25.78
N LYS A 121 0.41 13.74 25.82
CA LYS A 121 1.11 14.26 24.63
C LYS A 121 1.26 13.17 23.55
N ARG A 122 1.70 11.97 23.95
CA ARG A 122 1.85 10.82 23.04
C ARG A 122 0.52 10.37 22.44
N SER A 123 -0.55 10.37 23.24
CA SER A 123 -1.89 10.03 22.76
C SER A 123 -2.37 11.05 21.73
N SER A 124 -2.12 12.34 21.93
CA SER A 124 -2.41 13.39 20.95
C SER A 124 -1.60 13.27 19.66
N GLU A 125 -0.32 12.90 19.74
CA GLU A 125 0.55 12.69 18.57
C GLU A 125 0.13 11.45 17.75
N LEU A 126 -0.31 10.39 18.42
CA LEU A 126 -0.81 9.17 17.75
C LEU A 126 -2.15 9.40 17.03
N ILE A 127 -3.01 10.27 17.55
CA ILE A 127 -4.25 10.70 16.87
C ILE A 127 -3.93 11.41 15.55
N ALA A 128 -2.80 12.13 15.48
CA ALA A 128 -2.41 12.85 14.27
C ALA A 128 -1.78 11.95 13.18
N ASN A 129 -1.05 10.89 13.55
CA ASN A 129 -0.14 10.20 12.61
C ASN A 129 -0.04 8.66 12.77
N GLY A 130 -0.78 8.02 13.69
CA GLY A 130 -0.57 6.61 14.07
C GLY A 130 -1.43 5.58 13.32
N GLY A 131 -0.85 4.42 13.00
CA GLY A 131 -1.61 3.25 12.52
C GLY A 131 -2.33 2.47 13.63
N ILE A 132 -3.34 1.68 13.27
CA ILE A 132 -4.26 0.93 14.17
C ILE A 132 -3.51 0.18 15.31
N ASN A 133 -2.39 -0.47 15.00
CA ASN A 133 -1.63 -1.24 16.00
C ASN A 133 -0.99 -0.35 17.08
N SER A 134 -0.56 0.86 16.72
CA SER A 134 0.03 1.83 17.66
C SER A 134 -1.03 2.39 18.60
N ILE A 135 -2.26 2.59 18.10
CA ILE A 135 -3.41 3.04 18.90
C ILE A 135 -3.82 1.95 19.91
N LYS A 136 -3.88 0.68 19.49
CA LYS A 136 -4.17 -0.47 20.38
C LYS A 136 -3.17 -0.57 21.53
N ALA A 137 -1.87 -0.52 21.22
CA ALA A 137 -0.82 -0.60 22.23
C ALA A 137 -0.89 0.56 23.24
N GLN A 138 -1.23 1.77 22.79
CA GLN A 138 -1.38 2.93 23.68
C GLN A 138 -2.60 2.80 24.61
N ILE A 139 -3.72 2.28 24.10
CA ILE A 139 -4.91 2.02 24.92
C ILE A 139 -4.59 1.02 26.04
N GLU A 140 -3.85 -0.06 25.73
CA GLU A 140 -3.45 -1.07 26.71
C GLU A 140 -2.56 -0.48 27.82
N ILE A 141 -1.58 0.37 27.44
CA ILE A 141 -0.73 1.09 28.39
C ILE A 141 -1.57 2.01 29.29
N ASN A 142 -2.51 2.75 28.72
CA ASN A 142 -3.38 3.65 29.47
C ASN A 142 -4.29 2.88 30.44
N ASP A 143 -4.93 1.79 29.98
CA ASP A 143 -5.80 0.96 30.81
C ASP A 143 -5.01 0.34 31.99
N LYS A 144 -3.77 -0.12 31.76
CA LYS A 144 -2.90 -0.62 32.83
C LYS A 144 -2.56 0.47 33.87
N PHE A 145 -2.16 1.66 33.41
CA PHE A 145 -1.83 2.78 34.29
C PHE A 145 -3.02 3.23 35.15
N ILE A 146 -4.22 3.29 34.56
CA ILE A 146 -5.46 3.65 35.27
C ILE A 146 -5.79 2.63 36.37
N ASN A 147 -5.67 1.33 36.07
CA ASN A 147 -5.96 0.26 37.02
C ASN A 147 -4.98 0.24 38.20
N GLU A 148 -3.70 0.59 37.97
CA GLU A 148 -2.67 0.61 39.01
C GLU A 148 -2.71 1.86 39.91
N ASN A 149 -3.27 2.98 39.44
CA ASN A 149 -3.19 4.30 40.11
C ASN A 149 -4.55 4.93 40.43
N GLY A 150 -5.58 4.12 40.67
CA GLY A 150 -7.02 4.46 40.69
C GLY A 150 -7.54 5.59 41.60
N THR A 151 -6.68 6.40 42.21
CA THR A 151 -7.03 7.54 43.08
C THR A 151 -6.54 8.91 42.60
N LEU A 152 -5.67 8.99 41.59
CA LEU A 152 -5.25 10.27 41.00
C LEU A 152 -6.27 10.80 39.97
N ASP A 153 -6.18 12.07 39.57
CA ASP A 153 -7.09 12.75 38.62
C ASP A 153 -7.01 12.17 37.19
N THR A 154 -7.45 10.93 37.07
CA THR A 154 -7.51 10.11 35.86
C THR A 154 -8.62 10.55 34.92
N LYS A 155 -9.43 11.56 35.27
CA LYS A 155 -10.55 12.04 34.45
C LYS A 155 -10.09 12.47 33.06
N LYS A 156 -8.96 13.17 32.97
CA LYS A 156 -8.39 13.63 31.69
C LYS A 156 -7.88 12.46 30.84
N LEU A 157 -7.24 11.47 31.46
CA LEU A 157 -6.75 10.27 30.76
C LEU A 157 -7.89 9.36 30.32
N ASN A 158 -8.92 9.18 31.16
CA ASN A 158 -10.13 8.42 30.84
C ASN A 158 -10.87 9.03 29.64
N SER A 159 -10.96 10.36 29.59
CA SER A 159 -11.55 11.10 28.46
C SER A 159 -10.73 10.95 27.16
N LEU A 160 -9.40 11.00 27.24
CA LEU A 160 -8.56 10.72 26.07
C LEU A 160 -8.67 9.25 25.61
N ASN A 161 -8.69 8.32 26.56
CA ASN A 161 -8.71 6.90 26.27
C ASN A 161 -10.05 6.46 25.65
N SER A 162 -11.16 7.07 26.05
CA SER A 162 -12.45 6.88 25.38
C SER A 162 -12.43 7.45 23.96
N GLY A 163 -11.81 8.60 23.74
CA GLY A 163 -11.59 9.16 22.39
C GLY A 163 -10.75 8.26 21.49
N LEU A 164 -9.66 7.68 22.03
CA LEU A 164 -8.83 6.70 21.31
C LEU A 164 -9.59 5.42 20.97
N LYS A 165 -10.44 4.91 21.88
CA LYS A 165 -11.30 3.75 21.64
C LYS A 165 -12.32 4.03 20.50
N GLY A 166 -12.95 5.20 20.50
CA GLY A 166 -13.85 5.61 19.41
C GLY A 166 -13.15 5.80 18.06
N LEU A 167 -11.92 6.35 18.06
CA LEU A 167 -11.10 6.43 16.85
C LEU A 167 -10.69 5.03 16.36
N LEU A 168 -10.33 4.12 17.27
CA LEU A 168 -10.00 2.73 16.94
C LEU A 168 -11.20 2.02 16.31
N GLU A 169 -12.39 2.16 16.89
CA GLU A 169 -13.63 1.60 16.33
C GLU A 169 -13.93 2.15 14.94
N THR A 170 -13.71 3.46 14.72
CA THR A 170 -13.89 4.12 13.43
C THR A 170 -12.89 3.59 12.40
N LEU A 171 -11.61 3.48 12.75
CA LEU A 171 -10.55 2.97 11.87
C LEU A 171 -10.72 1.48 11.58
N GLU A 172 -11.14 0.66 12.55
CA GLU A 172 -11.46 -0.75 12.36
C GLU A 172 -12.72 -0.93 11.50
N LYS A 173 -13.69 -0.02 11.63
CA LYS A 173 -14.88 0.02 10.77
C LYS A 173 -14.53 0.42 9.35
N GLU A 174 -13.70 1.44 9.13
CA GLU A 174 -13.18 1.80 7.80
C GLU A 174 -12.31 0.68 7.19
N GLU A 175 -11.54 -0.04 8.01
CA GLU A 175 -10.80 -1.23 7.58
C GLU A 175 -11.73 -2.38 7.18
N LYS A 176 -12.91 -2.50 7.79
CA LYS A 176 -13.94 -3.50 7.46
C LYS A 176 -14.83 -3.09 6.28
N GLU A 177 -15.29 -1.85 6.23
CA GLU A 177 -16.09 -1.29 5.13
C GLU A 177 -15.24 -1.07 3.86
N GLY A 178 -13.91 -1.10 3.97
CA GLY A 178 -12.95 -1.10 2.85
C GLY A 178 -12.40 -2.48 2.45
N LYS A 179 -12.76 -3.58 3.15
CA LYS A 179 -12.38 -4.94 2.76
C LYS A 179 -13.33 -5.47 1.69
N PRO A 180 -12.81 -5.95 0.55
CA PRO A 180 -13.66 -6.58 -0.44
C PRO A 180 -14.18 -7.89 0.13
N GLU A 181 -15.46 -8.15 -0.05
CA GLU A 181 -16.00 -9.47 0.27
C GLU A 181 -15.56 -10.44 -0.81
N TRP A 182 -14.52 -11.21 -0.52
CA TRP A 182 -14.21 -12.41 -1.30
C TRP A 182 -15.38 -13.38 -1.12
N LEU A 183 -16.13 -13.57 -2.19
CA LEU A 183 -17.27 -14.48 -2.20
C LEU A 183 -16.76 -15.90 -2.45
N PHE A 184 -17.39 -16.86 -1.79
CA PHE A 184 -17.03 -18.27 -1.84
C PHE A 184 -18.23 -19.11 -2.26
N THR A 185 -17.98 -20.08 -3.14
CA THR A 185 -18.90 -21.16 -3.42
C THR A 185 -18.11 -22.45 -3.62
N ALA A 186 -18.72 -23.59 -3.33
CA ALA A 186 -18.14 -24.89 -3.59
C ALA A 186 -19.19 -25.79 -4.23
N PHE A 187 -18.75 -26.64 -5.15
CA PHE A 187 -19.61 -27.63 -5.77
C PHE A 187 -18.85 -28.93 -6.03
N LYS A 188 -19.57 -30.03 -5.99
CA LYS A 188 -19.03 -31.36 -6.28
C LYS A 188 -19.11 -31.61 -7.78
N ASP A 189 -17.97 -31.93 -8.40
CA ASP A 189 -17.92 -32.36 -9.80
C ASP A 189 -18.63 -33.71 -9.94
N LYS A 190 -19.62 -33.79 -10.85
CA LYS A 190 -20.44 -34.99 -11.01
C LYS A 190 -19.71 -36.16 -11.64
N LEU A 191 -18.61 -35.91 -12.35
CA LEU A 191 -17.83 -36.94 -13.04
C LEU A 191 -16.72 -37.50 -12.14
N THR A 192 -16.01 -36.64 -11.42
CA THR A 192 -14.84 -37.03 -10.61
C THR A 192 -15.10 -37.11 -9.11
N ASP A 193 -16.31 -36.73 -8.67
CA ASP A 193 -16.68 -36.53 -7.26
C ASP A 193 -15.82 -35.49 -6.52
N GLU A 194 -14.97 -34.75 -7.23
CA GLU A 194 -14.04 -33.79 -6.67
C GLU A 194 -14.75 -32.50 -6.28
N VAL A 195 -14.49 -31.99 -5.07
CA VAL A 195 -15.00 -30.69 -4.65
C VAL A 195 -14.16 -29.58 -5.31
N LYS A 196 -14.84 -28.68 -6.02
CA LYS A 196 -14.27 -27.48 -6.62
C LYS A 196 -14.66 -26.28 -5.77
N GLU A 197 -13.67 -25.66 -5.16
CA GLU A 197 -13.75 -24.40 -4.42
C GLU A 197 -13.61 -23.24 -5.41
N VAL A 198 -14.47 -22.23 -5.30
CA VAL A 198 -14.43 -21.03 -6.13
C VAL A 198 -14.47 -19.81 -5.24
N TYR A 199 -13.44 -18.98 -5.37
CA TYR A 199 -13.31 -17.69 -4.68
C TYR A 199 -13.31 -16.59 -5.71
N TYR A 200 -14.10 -15.53 -5.51
CA TYR A 200 -14.10 -14.42 -6.45
C TYR A 200 -14.30 -13.06 -5.80
N VAL A 201 -13.81 -12.04 -6.49
CA VAL A 201 -13.93 -10.64 -6.11
C VAL A 201 -14.21 -9.79 -7.35
N THR A 202 -15.06 -8.79 -7.22
CA THR A 202 -15.42 -7.86 -8.30
C THR A 202 -14.46 -6.67 -8.34
N SER A 203 -14.16 -6.15 -9.53
CA SER A 203 -13.33 -4.97 -9.73
C SER A 203 -13.96 -3.72 -9.08
N LYS A 204 -13.13 -2.83 -8.55
CA LYS A 204 -13.54 -1.53 -8.01
C LYS A 204 -14.04 -0.57 -9.08
N ASN A 205 -13.51 -0.72 -10.29
CA ASN A 205 -13.85 0.13 -11.42
C ASN A 205 -14.67 -0.63 -12.46
N SER A 206 -15.31 0.16 -13.31
CA SER A 206 -15.96 -0.29 -14.54
C SER A 206 -15.26 0.34 -15.74
N VAL A 207 -15.41 -0.29 -16.90
CA VAL A 207 -14.84 0.14 -18.18
C VAL A 207 -15.99 0.38 -19.15
N GLU A 208 -16.02 1.56 -19.76
CA GLU A 208 -16.95 1.86 -20.86
C GLU A 208 -16.49 1.18 -22.15
N GLN A 209 -17.40 0.46 -22.78
CA GLN A 209 -17.14 -0.23 -24.04
C GLN A 209 -17.74 0.52 -25.22
N LYS A 210 -17.16 0.32 -26.40
CA LYS A 210 -17.76 0.81 -27.64
C LYS A 210 -18.99 -0.04 -28.00
N PHE A 211 -19.93 0.58 -28.71
CA PHE A 211 -21.08 -0.12 -29.28
C PHE A 211 -20.62 -1.36 -30.06
N PRO A 212 -21.26 -2.53 -29.89
CA PRO A 212 -22.57 -2.78 -29.28
C PRO A 212 -22.58 -2.98 -27.75
N TYR A 213 -21.42 -2.92 -27.10
CA TYR A 213 -21.29 -3.22 -25.69
C TYR A 213 -21.45 -1.97 -24.82
N LYS A 214 -21.86 -2.18 -23.56
CA LYS A 214 -22.03 -1.13 -22.56
C LYS A 214 -20.89 -1.17 -21.55
N THR A 215 -20.98 -0.33 -20.53
CA THR A 215 -20.10 -0.41 -19.36
C THR A 215 -20.08 -1.82 -18.77
N THR A 216 -18.88 -2.34 -18.50
CA THR A 216 -18.68 -3.63 -17.84
C THR A 216 -17.75 -3.48 -16.64
N ASN A 217 -17.95 -4.29 -15.62
CA ASN A 217 -16.92 -4.58 -14.62
C ASN A 217 -16.32 -5.98 -14.90
N ALA A 218 -15.38 -6.40 -14.05
CA ALA A 218 -14.80 -7.72 -14.11
C ALA A 218 -14.83 -8.42 -12.75
N GLN A 219 -14.84 -9.74 -12.76
CA GLN A 219 -14.60 -10.59 -11.61
C GLN A 219 -13.25 -11.28 -11.80
N LEU A 220 -12.43 -11.24 -10.75
CA LEU A 220 -11.28 -12.11 -10.62
C LEU A 220 -11.73 -13.37 -9.90
N VAL A 221 -11.47 -14.53 -10.49
CA VAL A 221 -11.91 -15.82 -9.95
C VAL A 221 -10.72 -16.74 -9.78
N VAL A 222 -10.63 -17.35 -8.61
CA VAL A 222 -9.71 -18.45 -8.30
C VAL A 222 -10.55 -19.70 -8.07
N ARG A 223 -10.40 -20.69 -8.96
CA ARG A 223 -11.04 -22.00 -8.83
C ARG A 223 -9.98 -23.02 -8.45
N LYS A 224 -10.21 -23.74 -7.37
CA LYS A 224 -9.27 -24.70 -6.81
C LYS A 224 -9.96 -26.04 -6.59
N SER A 225 -9.27 -27.11 -6.92
CA SER A 225 -9.65 -28.47 -6.58
C SER A 225 -8.43 -29.21 -6.01
N LYS A 226 -8.56 -30.51 -5.74
CA LYS A 226 -7.43 -31.35 -5.33
C LYS A 226 -6.37 -31.45 -6.43
N SER A 227 -6.80 -31.50 -7.68
CA SER A 227 -5.96 -31.77 -8.86
C SER A 227 -5.61 -30.53 -9.69
N ASN A 228 -6.35 -29.43 -9.55
CA ASN A 228 -6.20 -28.27 -10.42
C ASN A 228 -6.34 -26.92 -9.69
N LEU A 229 -5.70 -25.90 -10.25
CA LEU A 229 -5.82 -24.51 -9.83
C LEU A 229 -5.97 -23.66 -11.10
N ASP A 230 -7.13 -23.01 -11.24
CA ASP A 230 -7.37 -22.05 -12.31
C ASP A 230 -7.47 -20.65 -11.72
N VAL A 231 -6.86 -19.67 -12.39
CA VAL A 231 -7.15 -18.26 -12.15
C VAL A 231 -7.65 -17.66 -13.44
N TYR A 232 -8.81 -17.00 -13.41
CA TYR A 232 -9.39 -16.40 -14.60
C TYR A 232 -10.09 -15.09 -14.28
N ILE A 233 -10.21 -14.26 -15.31
CA ILE A 233 -11.01 -13.04 -15.28
C ILE A 233 -12.30 -13.28 -16.06
N LYS A 234 -13.41 -12.75 -15.54
CA LYS A 234 -14.73 -12.79 -16.18
C LYS A 234 -15.29 -11.38 -16.28
N ILE A 235 -15.68 -10.93 -17.46
CA ILE A 235 -16.41 -9.65 -17.63
C ILE A 235 -17.91 -9.89 -17.65
N GLN A 236 -18.71 -8.89 -17.23
CA GLN A 236 -20.17 -8.98 -17.27
C GLN A 236 -20.75 -8.87 -18.69
N SER A 237 -20.11 -8.08 -19.55
CA SER A 237 -20.49 -7.95 -20.97
C SER A 237 -19.27 -7.57 -21.81
N GLY A 238 -19.27 -7.92 -23.08
CA GLY A 238 -18.15 -7.67 -23.99
C GLY A 238 -17.53 -8.96 -24.50
N GLN A 239 -16.34 -8.82 -25.08
CA GLN A 239 -15.54 -9.93 -25.60
C GLN A 239 -14.07 -9.72 -25.25
N ILE A 240 -13.51 -10.65 -24.48
CA ILE A 240 -12.07 -10.71 -24.17
C ILE A 240 -11.34 -11.31 -25.37
N LEU A 241 -10.29 -10.63 -25.82
CA LEU A 241 -9.40 -11.17 -26.86
C LEU A 241 -8.33 -12.05 -26.20
N THR A 242 -8.37 -13.35 -26.47
CA THR A 242 -7.49 -14.34 -25.85
C THR A 242 -6.47 -14.95 -26.81
N TYR A 243 -6.83 -15.14 -28.09
CA TYR A 243 -5.95 -15.80 -29.05
C TYR A 243 -4.63 -15.03 -29.29
N ASN A 244 -3.49 -15.67 -28.96
CA ASN A 244 -2.15 -15.08 -28.98
C ASN A 244 -2.05 -13.74 -28.23
N ARG A 245 -2.74 -13.64 -27.09
CA ARG A 245 -2.75 -12.45 -26.23
C ARG A 245 -2.12 -12.75 -24.88
N THR A 246 -1.79 -11.66 -24.19
CA THR A 246 -1.26 -11.68 -22.83
C THR A 246 -2.07 -10.74 -21.96
N ALA A 247 -2.23 -11.09 -20.69
CA ALA A 247 -2.67 -10.17 -19.66
C ALA A 247 -1.44 -9.57 -18.95
N THR A 248 -1.51 -8.29 -18.59
CA THR A 248 -0.48 -7.64 -17.77
C THR A 248 -0.98 -7.47 -16.35
N LEU A 249 -0.28 -8.06 -15.39
CA LEU A 249 -0.66 -8.05 -13.98
C LEU A 249 0.31 -7.17 -13.20
N ARG A 250 -0.24 -6.38 -12.26
CA ARG A 250 0.53 -5.62 -11.28
C ARG A 250 -0.09 -5.75 -9.90
N PHE A 251 0.63 -6.41 -9.01
CA PHE A 251 0.29 -6.51 -7.60
C PHE A 251 0.87 -5.34 -6.83
N ASP A 252 0.03 -4.64 -6.08
CA ASP A 252 0.37 -3.44 -5.32
C ASP A 252 1.22 -2.46 -6.17
N ASP A 253 2.38 -2.07 -5.64
CA ASP A 253 3.36 -1.20 -6.30
C ASP A 253 4.52 -1.97 -6.95
N LYS A 254 4.48 -3.31 -6.94
CA LYS A 254 5.51 -4.17 -7.56
C LYS A 254 5.60 -3.96 -9.07
N LYS A 255 6.66 -4.50 -9.68
CA LYS A 255 6.85 -4.50 -11.13
C LYS A 255 5.74 -5.31 -11.82
N ALA A 256 5.16 -4.74 -12.87
CA ALA A 256 4.19 -5.43 -13.69
C ALA A 256 4.84 -6.61 -14.45
N PHE A 257 4.09 -7.67 -14.69
CA PHE A 257 4.53 -8.82 -15.49
C PHE A 257 3.40 -9.34 -16.38
N ASN A 258 3.77 -9.97 -17.48
CA ASN A 258 2.83 -10.54 -18.43
C ASN A 258 2.63 -12.04 -18.17
N VAL A 259 1.42 -12.51 -18.40
CA VAL A 259 1.03 -13.93 -18.46
C VAL A 259 0.21 -14.16 -19.72
N GLY A 260 0.20 -15.38 -20.26
CA GLY A 260 -0.72 -15.72 -21.33
C GLY A 260 -2.17 -15.69 -20.85
N ILE A 261 -3.10 -15.46 -21.77
CA ILE A 261 -4.54 -15.47 -21.49
C ILE A 261 -5.26 -16.34 -22.52
N ASN A 262 -5.98 -17.36 -22.06
CA ASN A 262 -6.63 -18.37 -22.88
C ASN A 262 -8.16 -18.24 -22.81
N GLY A 263 -8.84 -18.58 -23.91
CA GLY A 263 -10.30 -18.60 -23.97
C GLY A 263 -10.90 -19.77 -23.18
N SER A 264 -12.19 -19.66 -22.86
CA SER A 264 -12.93 -20.78 -22.27
C SER A 264 -13.12 -21.93 -23.28
N ASN A 265 -13.14 -23.16 -22.78
CA ASN A 265 -13.35 -24.37 -23.59
C ASN A 265 -14.77 -24.44 -24.19
N ASP A 266 -15.74 -23.75 -23.60
CA ASP A 266 -17.11 -23.61 -24.14
C ASP A 266 -17.25 -22.43 -25.13
N SER A 267 -16.13 -21.80 -25.50
CA SER A 267 -16.09 -20.61 -26.36
C SER A 267 -16.79 -19.36 -25.79
N ASP A 268 -17.09 -19.32 -24.48
CA ASP A 268 -17.58 -18.10 -23.86
C ASP A 268 -16.47 -17.04 -23.81
N SER A 269 -16.66 -16.01 -24.63
CA SER A 269 -15.69 -14.93 -24.80
C SER A 269 -15.65 -13.92 -23.65
N THR A 270 -16.51 -14.07 -22.65
CA THR A 270 -16.48 -13.25 -21.43
C THR A 270 -15.46 -13.75 -20.40
N TYR A 271 -14.84 -14.91 -20.64
CA TYR A 271 -13.84 -15.53 -19.78
C TYR A 271 -12.44 -15.48 -20.40
N GLY A 272 -11.45 -15.19 -19.55
CA GLY A 272 -10.03 -15.29 -19.90
C GLY A 272 -9.25 -15.99 -18.79
N PHE A 273 -8.76 -17.18 -19.06
CA PHE A 273 -7.94 -17.98 -18.15
C PHE A 273 -6.50 -17.52 -18.18
N LEU A 274 -5.92 -17.20 -17.02
CA LEU A 274 -4.61 -16.62 -16.88
C LEU A 274 -3.58 -17.71 -16.61
N ASP A 275 -2.52 -17.76 -17.41
CA ASP A 275 -1.39 -18.66 -17.14
C ASP A 275 -0.65 -18.25 -15.85
N SER A 276 0.23 -19.13 -15.36
CA SER A 276 1.03 -18.90 -14.14
C SER A 276 0.18 -18.80 -12.87
N GLU A 277 -0.86 -19.64 -12.79
CA GLU A 277 -1.87 -19.73 -11.76
C GLU A 277 -1.26 -19.80 -10.35
N ASN A 278 -0.26 -20.66 -10.17
CA ASN A 278 0.45 -20.80 -8.89
C ASN A 278 1.12 -19.49 -8.45
N LYS A 279 1.76 -18.77 -9.38
CA LYS A 279 2.42 -17.50 -9.07
C LYS A 279 1.38 -16.44 -8.71
N ILE A 280 0.29 -16.37 -9.47
CA ILE A 280 -0.81 -15.42 -9.23
C ILE A 280 -1.45 -15.69 -7.87
N PHE A 281 -1.75 -16.95 -7.57
CA PHE A 281 -2.33 -17.38 -6.31
C PHE A 281 -1.46 -17.04 -5.10
N GLU A 282 -0.14 -17.27 -5.19
CA GLU A 282 0.80 -16.93 -4.12
C GLU A 282 0.97 -15.42 -3.93
N GLU A 283 0.85 -14.62 -4.98
CA GLU A 283 0.83 -13.16 -4.90
C GLU A 283 -0.47 -12.65 -4.26
N LEU A 284 -1.63 -13.20 -4.65
CA LEU A 284 -2.94 -12.83 -4.10
C LEU A 284 -3.01 -13.00 -2.57
N LYS A 285 -2.35 -14.02 -2.01
CA LYS A 285 -2.30 -14.25 -0.56
C LYS A 285 -1.60 -13.12 0.21
N LYS A 286 -0.79 -12.31 -0.47
CA LYS A 286 0.12 -11.33 0.14
C LYS A 286 -0.23 -9.89 -0.26
N SER A 287 -0.93 -9.70 -1.36
CA SER A 287 -1.22 -8.39 -1.93
C SER A 287 -2.48 -7.76 -1.36
N LYS A 288 -2.55 -6.42 -1.41
CA LYS A 288 -3.75 -5.64 -1.10
C LYS A 288 -4.49 -5.21 -2.35
N ARG A 289 -3.79 -5.10 -3.48
CA ARG A 289 -4.33 -4.64 -4.77
C ARG A 289 -3.78 -5.47 -5.91
N LEU A 290 -4.63 -5.73 -6.90
CA LEU A 290 -4.22 -6.28 -8.19
C LEU A 290 -4.83 -5.45 -9.31
N ARG A 291 -4.00 -4.98 -10.24
CA ARG A 291 -4.44 -4.42 -11.52
C ARG A 291 -4.17 -5.42 -12.63
N ILE A 292 -5.17 -5.69 -13.45
CA ILE A 292 -5.08 -6.58 -14.61
C ILE A 292 -5.44 -5.78 -15.85
N GLN A 293 -4.51 -5.72 -16.81
CA GLN A 293 -4.78 -5.22 -18.15
C GLN A 293 -5.10 -6.40 -19.08
N ILE A 294 -6.23 -6.32 -19.78
CA ILE A 294 -6.62 -7.26 -20.84
C ILE A 294 -7.09 -6.51 -22.08
N ASP A 295 -7.03 -7.15 -23.23
CA ASP A 295 -7.57 -6.61 -24.48
C ASP A 295 -9.05 -6.96 -24.61
N LEU A 296 -9.90 -5.95 -24.77
CA LEU A 296 -11.31 -6.14 -25.15
C LEU A 296 -11.53 -5.80 -26.63
N TYR A 297 -12.43 -6.53 -27.29
CA TYR A 297 -12.79 -6.28 -28.68
C TYR A 297 -13.21 -4.80 -28.87
N GLN A 298 -12.63 -4.14 -29.87
CA GLN A 298 -12.81 -2.70 -30.20
C GLN A 298 -12.37 -1.68 -29.13
N ASN A 299 -11.98 -2.11 -27.94
CA ASN A 299 -11.57 -1.27 -26.82
C ASN A 299 -10.05 -1.30 -26.56
N GLY A 300 -9.34 -2.31 -27.07
CA GLY A 300 -7.91 -2.48 -26.82
C GLY A 300 -7.62 -2.78 -25.35
N GLY A 301 -6.43 -2.40 -24.88
CA GLY A 301 -5.97 -2.67 -23.52
C GLY A 301 -6.72 -1.82 -22.49
N VAL A 302 -7.51 -2.48 -21.65
CA VAL A 302 -8.25 -1.85 -20.53
C VAL A 302 -7.79 -2.45 -19.21
N VAL A 303 -7.87 -1.68 -18.13
CA VAL A 303 -7.38 -2.08 -16.81
C VAL A 303 -8.54 -2.24 -15.82
N PHE A 304 -8.60 -3.39 -15.16
CA PHE A 304 -9.46 -3.65 -14.02
C PHE A 304 -8.64 -3.62 -12.73
N ASP A 305 -9.18 -3.00 -11.70
CA ASP A 305 -8.56 -2.81 -10.40
C ASP A 305 -9.32 -3.61 -9.34
N PHE A 306 -8.62 -4.50 -8.65
CA PHE A 306 -9.18 -5.40 -7.65
C PHE A 306 -8.57 -5.09 -6.29
N ASN A 307 -9.44 -5.03 -5.29
CA ASN A 307 -9.01 -5.13 -3.90
C ASN A 307 -8.80 -6.61 -3.59
N THR A 308 -7.61 -6.99 -3.13
CA THR A 308 -7.28 -8.40 -2.84
C THR A 308 -7.10 -8.67 -1.35
N VAL A 309 -7.29 -7.64 -0.50
CA VAL A 309 -7.24 -7.80 0.96
C VAL A 309 -8.23 -8.90 1.39
N GLY A 310 -7.81 -9.73 2.33
CA GLY A 310 -8.66 -10.79 2.88
C GLY A 310 -8.70 -12.09 2.07
N PHE A 311 -7.99 -12.18 0.93
CA PHE A 311 -7.97 -13.43 0.16
C PHE A 311 -7.45 -14.61 0.97
N LYS A 312 -6.33 -14.43 1.70
CA LYS A 312 -5.76 -15.47 2.56
C LYS A 312 -6.76 -15.92 3.64
N ASP A 313 -7.51 -14.98 4.21
CA ASP A 313 -8.49 -15.28 5.26
C ASP A 313 -9.70 -16.04 4.68
N ALA A 314 -10.13 -15.69 3.47
CA ALA A 314 -11.18 -16.40 2.75
C ALA A 314 -10.82 -17.86 2.46
N LEU A 315 -9.54 -18.17 2.22
CA LEU A 315 -9.06 -19.55 2.06
C LEU A 315 -9.10 -20.37 3.35
N ILE A 316 -9.06 -19.73 4.52
CA ILE A 316 -9.04 -20.39 5.83
C ILE A 316 -10.45 -20.59 6.36
N LYS A 317 -11.29 -19.54 6.31
CA LYS A 317 -12.65 -19.56 6.86
C LYS A 317 -13.57 -20.64 6.27
N ASN A 318 -13.28 -21.09 5.06
CA ASN A 318 -14.12 -22.00 4.30
C ASN A 318 -13.58 -23.45 4.27
N LYS A 319 -12.69 -23.80 5.23
CA LYS A 319 -12.14 -25.16 5.39
C LYS A 319 -12.80 -25.96 6.53
N ASP A 320 -13.65 -25.33 7.32
CA ASP A 320 -14.43 -25.93 8.41
C ASP A 320 -15.88 -26.18 7.95
#